data_AF-A0A920TBQ1-F1
#
_entry.id   AF-A0A920TBQ1-F1
#
_cell.length_a   1.000
_cell.length_b   1.000
_cell.length_c   1.000
_cell.angle_alpha   90.00
_cell.angle_beta   90.00
_cell.angle_gamma   90.00
#
_symmetry.space_group_name_H-M   'P 1'
#
loop_
_entity.id
_entity.type
_entity.pdbx_description
1 polymer ?
#
loop_
_entity_poly.entity_id
_entity_poly.type
_entity_poly.pdbx_seq_one_letter_code
_entity_poly.pdbx_strand_id
1 'polypeptide(L)'
;MKNFSQKAGRRPRMDRRGFTLLEVLLVLAILIAIAAMVVPNIVGRSDEANKDLTRINIAAFEKAAQMYKIDNKVWPEGSTEDVIMLLMMTEDDQGKVRASYLEKIPTDAWGEPLQYQYPPPENTGNTGKPLIYSFGPDRADGVMTTSATSMNWWNRISRPVGRVSICG
;
A
#
# COMPACT_ATOMS: atom_id res chain seq x y z
N MET A 1 -6.63 -80.43 -60.51
CA MET A 1 -7.18 -79.43 -59.57
C MET A 1 -6.18 -79.25 -58.43
N LYS A 2 -5.48 -78.11 -58.34
CA LYS A 2 -4.50 -77.85 -57.25
C LYS A 2 -5.12 -76.82 -56.30
N ASN A 3 -5.39 -77.25 -55.07
CA ASN A 3 -6.02 -76.46 -54.01
C ASN A 3 -5.08 -75.35 -53.52
N PHE A 4 -5.55 -74.11 -53.55
CA PHE A 4 -4.87 -72.97 -52.93
C PHE A 4 -5.08 -73.02 -51.41
N SER A 5 -4.07 -73.49 -50.69
CA SER A 5 -3.99 -73.41 -49.23
C SER A 5 -3.66 -71.96 -48.82
N GLN A 6 -4.70 -71.18 -48.51
CA GLN A 6 -4.54 -69.81 -48.01
C GLN A 6 -3.90 -69.81 -46.61
N LYS A 7 -2.64 -69.33 -46.52
CA LYS A 7 -2.01 -69.02 -45.23
C LYS A 7 -2.54 -67.68 -44.73
N ALA A 8 -3.47 -67.72 -43.78
CA ALA A 8 -3.92 -66.53 -43.06
C ALA A 8 -2.73 -65.92 -42.28
N GLY A 9 -2.26 -64.75 -42.71
CA GLY A 9 -1.20 -64.01 -42.03
C GLY A 9 -1.67 -63.51 -40.66
N ARG A 10 -1.06 -64.00 -39.57
CA ARG A 10 -1.25 -63.46 -38.22
C ARG A 10 -0.68 -62.03 -38.17
N ARG A 11 -1.53 -61.02 -38.01
CA ARG A 11 -1.08 -59.65 -37.73
C ARG A 11 -0.46 -59.60 -36.32
N PRO A 12 0.72 -58.99 -36.14
CA PRO A 12 1.31 -58.85 -34.81
C PRO A 12 0.40 -57.97 -33.94
N ARG A 13 0.02 -58.47 -32.76
CA ARG A 13 -0.64 -57.65 -31.74
C ARG A 13 0.41 -56.67 -31.23
N MET A 14 0.17 -55.38 -31.40
CA MET A 14 0.96 -54.36 -30.69
C MET A 14 0.76 -54.56 -29.19
N ASP A 15 1.82 -54.93 -28.49
CA ASP A 15 1.84 -54.97 -27.04
C ASP A 15 1.51 -53.59 -26.49
N ARG A 16 0.37 -53.51 -25.80
CA ARG A 16 0.00 -52.33 -25.02
C ARG A 16 0.91 -52.33 -23.79
N ARG A 17 2.00 -51.57 -23.86
CA ARG A 17 2.88 -51.33 -22.71
C ARG A 17 2.07 -50.55 -21.67
N GLY A 18 1.76 -51.20 -20.56
CA GLY A 18 1.12 -50.56 -19.41
C GLY A 18 2.12 -49.65 -18.68
N PHE A 19 1.59 -48.64 -17.99
CA PHE A 19 2.38 -47.75 -17.15
C PHE A 19 3.15 -48.54 -16.10
N THR A 20 4.43 -48.18 -15.91
CA THR A 20 5.25 -48.78 -14.86
C THR A 20 5.03 -48.04 -13.55
N LEU A 21 5.13 -48.73 -12.41
CA LEU A 21 5.04 -48.08 -11.09
C LEU A 21 6.12 -47.01 -10.89
N LEU A 22 7.29 -47.20 -11.50
CA LEU A 22 8.40 -46.25 -11.48
C LEU A 22 8.07 -44.93 -12.18
N GLU A 23 7.27 -44.99 -13.25
CA GLU A 23 6.88 -43.81 -14.02
C GLU A 23 6.01 -42.87 -13.20
N VAL A 24 5.05 -43.41 -12.45
CA VAL A 24 4.20 -42.62 -11.54
C VAL A 24 5.00 -42.16 -10.31
N LEU A 25 5.90 -43.00 -9.79
CA LEU A 25 6.74 -42.65 -8.63
C LEU A 25 7.67 -41.48 -8.92
N LEU A 26 8.33 -41.46 -10.08
CA LEU A 26 9.22 -40.38 -10.47
C LEU A 26 8.44 -39.06 -10.69
N VAL A 27 7.26 -39.14 -11.29
CA VAL A 27 6.39 -37.96 -11.49
C VAL A 27 6.00 -37.35 -10.15
N LEU A 28 5.53 -38.16 -9.19
CA LEU A 28 5.17 -37.66 -7.85
C LEU A 28 6.39 -37.09 -7.11
N ALA A 29 7.56 -37.70 -7.25
CA ALA A 29 8.79 -37.18 -6.65
C ALA A 29 9.15 -35.79 -7.18
N ILE A 30 9.06 -35.58 -8.50
CA ILE A 30 9.35 -34.28 -9.12
C ILE A 30 8.29 -33.24 -8.72
N LEU A 31 7.01 -33.63 -8.64
CA LEU A 31 5.94 -32.73 -8.19
C LEU A 31 6.13 -32.28 -6.74
N ILE A 32 6.53 -33.18 -5.84
CA ILE A 32 6.84 -32.84 -4.45
C ILE A 32 8.06 -31.90 -4.39
N ALA A 33 9.10 -32.17 -5.19
CA ALA A 33 10.29 -31.33 -5.24
C ALA A 33 9.98 -29.90 -5.73
N ILE A 34 9.17 -29.75 -6.78
CA ILE A 34 8.77 -28.44 -7.29
C ILE A 34 7.86 -27.73 -6.30
N ALA A 35 6.88 -28.43 -5.71
CA ALA A 35 5.96 -27.84 -4.75
C ALA A 35 6.68 -27.28 -3.50
N ALA A 36 7.77 -27.91 -3.07
CA ALA A 36 8.59 -27.42 -1.97
C ALA A 36 9.34 -26.11 -2.30
N MET A 37 9.64 -25.86 -3.58
CA MET A 37 10.41 -24.70 -4.03
C MET A 37 9.52 -23.51 -4.42
N VAL A 38 8.27 -23.75 -4.83
CA VAL A 38 7.34 -22.71 -5.28
C VAL A 38 6.61 -22.09 -4.08
N VAL A 39 7.35 -21.33 -3.27
CA VAL A 39 6.81 -20.35 -2.33
C VAL A 39 7.66 -19.08 -2.49
N PRO A 40 7.48 -18.28 -3.55
CA PRO A 40 8.19 -17.01 -3.60
C PRO A 40 7.71 -16.13 -2.44
N ASN A 41 8.66 -15.68 -1.62
CA ASN A 41 8.48 -14.77 -0.51
C ASN A 41 8.09 -13.38 -1.05
N ILE A 42 6.81 -13.02 -1.00
CA ILE A 42 6.27 -11.72 -1.45
C ILE A 42 6.48 -10.61 -0.39
N VAL A 43 6.98 -10.96 0.80
CA VAL A 43 6.81 -10.16 2.03
C VAL A 43 7.78 -8.97 2.16
N GLY A 44 8.75 -8.76 1.27
CA GLY A 44 9.79 -7.73 1.47
C GLY A 44 9.78 -6.53 0.51
N ARG A 45 9.13 -6.63 -0.66
CA ARG A 45 9.10 -5.55 -1.67
C ARG A 45 7.90 -4.62 -1.54
N SER A 46 6.93 -4.99 -0.71
CA SER A 46 5.75 -4.18 -0.41
C SER A 46 6.11 -2.93 0.37
N ASP A 47 7.06 -3.00 1.30
CA ASP A 47 7.18 -1.96 2.32
C ASP A 47 7.76 -0.65 1.78
N GLU A 48 8.80 -0.71 0.96
CA GLU A 48 9.36 0.48 0.28
C GLU A 48 8.33 1.07 -0.70
N ALA A 49 7.62 0.22 -1.45
CA ALA A 49 6.58 0.65 -2.37
C ALA A 49 5.41 1.31 -1.63
N ASN A 50 5.01 0.77 -0.47
CA ASN A 50 3.97 1.32 0.39
C ASN A 50 4.38 2.69 0.96
N LYS A 51 5.65 2.84 1.34
CA LYS A 51 6.23 4.14 1.69
C LYS A 51 6.07 5.11 0.53
N ASP A 52 6.58 4.76 -0.66
CA ASP A 52 6.49 5.61 -1.86
C ASP A 52 5.07 6.02 -2.23
N LEU A 53 4.11 5.09 -2.18
CA LEU A 53 2.70 5.39 -2.43
C LEU A 53 2.15 6.39 -1.41
N THR A 54 2.49 6.21 -0.12
CA THR A 54 2.08 7.13 0.94
C THR A 54 2.69 8.51 0.74
N ARG A 55 3.97 8.59 0.34
CA ARG A 55 4.66 9.85 0.01
C ARG A 55 3.95 10.61 -1.12
N ILE A 56 3.54 9.89 -2.17
CA ILE A 56 2.81 10.46 -3.31
C ILE A 56 1.44 11.00 -2.85
N ASN A 57 0.71 10.23 -2.03
CA ASN A 57 -0.60 10.65 -1.54
C ASN A 57 -0.49 11.87 -0.60
N ILE A 58 0.54 11.94 0.24
CA ILE A 58 0.83 13.12 1.07
C ILE A 58 1.08 14.35 0.19
N ALA A 59 1.92 14.22 -0.84
CA ALA A 59 2.23 15.33 -1.75
C ALA A 59 0.99 15.80 -2.53
N ALA A 60 0.12 14.87 -2.93
CA ALA A 60 -1.16 15.21 -3.57
C ALA A 60 -2.09 15.98 -2.62
N PHE A 61 -2.17 15.57 -1.35
CA PHE A 61 -2.97 16.26 -0.33
C PHE A 61 -2.39 17.65 -0.01
N GLU A 62 -1.06 17.77 0.14
CA GLU A 62 -0.41 19.08 0.33
C GLU A 62 -0.71 20.03 -0.84
N LYS A 63 -0.64 19.53 -2.08
CA LYS A 63 -0.96 20.30 -3.28
C LYS A 63 -2.42 20.76 -3.27
N ALA A 64 -3.37 19.90 -2.89
CA ALA A 64 -4.78 20.28 -2.76
C ALA A 64 -4.98 21.40 -1.72
N ALA A 65 -4.37 21.28 -0.55
CA ALA A 65 -4.42 22.31 0.49
C ALA A 65 -3.76 23.63 0.03
N GLN A 66 -2.67 23.55 -0.75
CA GLN A 66 -2.03 24.73 -1.34
C GLN A 66 -2.94 25.44 -2.35
N MET A 67 -3.67 24.69 -3.19
CA MET A 67 -4.62 25.27 -4.15
C MET A 67 -5.78 25.96 -3.41
N TYR A 68 -6.31 25.33 -2.36
CA TYR A 68 -7.31 25.96 -1.50
C TYR A 68 -6.81 27.29 -0.92
N LYS A 69 -5.55 27.33 -0.44
CA LYS A 69 -4.94 28.55 0.04
C LYS A 69 -4.78 29.62 -1.05
N ILE A 70 -4.48 29.26 -2.28
CA ILE A 70 -4.36 30.22 -3.37
C ILE A 70 -5.71 30.92 -3.60
N ASP A 71 -6.80 30.16 -3.57
CA ASP A 71 -8.14 30.69 -3.85
C ASP A 71 -8.72 31.46 -2.65
N ASN A 72 -8.54 30.95 -1.43
CA ASN A 72 -9.15 31.49 -0.21
C ASN A 72 -8.20 32.35 0.64
N LYS A 73 -6.92 32.45 0.24
CA LYS A 73 -5.81 33.15 0.95
C LYS A 73 -5.47 32.59 2.33
N VAL A 74 -6.21 31.59 2.81
CA VAL A 74 -6.06 30.96 4.13
C VAL A 74 -5.91 29.45 3.94
N TRP A 75 -5.12 28.82 4.80
CA TRP A 75 -5.06 27.36 4.84
C TRP A 75 -6.38 26.78 5.34
N PRO A 76 -6.76 25.56 4.94
CA PRO A 76 -7.96 24.94 5.48
C PRO A 76 -7.76 24.67 6.98
N GLU A 77 -8.74 25.08 7.78
CA GLU A 77 -8.77 24.93 9.24
C GLU A 77 -9.86 23.93 9.64
N GLY A 78 -9.65 23.18 10.71
CA GLY A 78 -10.63 22.21 11.22
C GLY A 78 -10.01 20.85 11.52
N SER A 79 -10.89 19.86 11.76
CA SER A 79 -10.47 18.46 11.86
C SER A 79 -10.02 17.93 10.50
N THR A 80 -9.28 16.81 10.49
CA THR A 80 -8.85 16.14 9.26
C THR A 80 -10.03 15.87 8.33
N GLU A 81 -11.14 15.38 8.89
CA GLU A 81 -12.35 15.04 8.16
C GLU A 81 -13.02 16.27 7.54
N ASP A 82 -13.12 17.36 8.30
CA ASP A 82 -13.69 18.63 7.81
C ASP A 82 -12.87 19.18 6.64
N VAL A 83 -11.54 19.13 6.75
CA VAL A 83 -10.63 19.60 5.70
C VAL A 83 -10.75 18.74 4.45
N ILE A 84 -10.86 17.42 4.58
CA ILE A 84 -11.06 16.54 3.43
C ILE A 84 -12.39 16.85 2.75
N MET A 85 -13.48 17.00 3.50
CA MET A 85 -14.79 17.37 2.94
C MET A 85 -14.72 18.70 2.21
N LEU A 86 -14.12 19.72 2.84
CA LEU A 86 -13.93 21.05 2.27
C LEU A 86 -13.17 21.03 0.94
N LEU A 87 -12.12 20.21 0.85
CA LEU A 87 -11.33 20.08 -0.38
C LEU A 87 -12.04 19.29 -1.48
N MET A 88 -13.01 18.45 -1.12
CA MET A 88 -13.83 17.66 -2.03
C MET A 88 -15.05 18.42 -2.56
N MET A 89 -15.46 19.50 -1.90
CA MET A 89 -16.62 20.30 -2.30
C MET A 89 -16.41 20.93 -3.69
N THR A 90 -17.42 20.80 -4.54
CA THR A 90 -17.45 21.39 -5.88
C THR A 90 -18.14 22.75 -5.93
N GLU A 91 -18.50 23.30 -4.77
CA GLU A 91 -19.09 24.63 -4.62
C GLU A 91 -18.20 25.47 -3.71
N ASP A 92 -18.10 26.76 -3.99
CA ASP A 92 -17.46 27.73 -3.09
C ASP A 92 -18.48 28.28 -2.07
N ASP A 93 -18.00 29.07 -1.12
CA ASP A 93 -18.86 29.70 -0.09
C ASP A 93 -19.93 30.64 -0.69
N GLN A 94 -19.81 30.99 -1.98
CA GLN A 94 -20.74 31.83 -2.74
C GLN A 94 -21.68 31.01 -3.63
N GLY A 95 -21.64 29.68 -3.55
CA GLY A 95 -22.45 28.76 -4.35
C GLY A 95 -22.03 28.66 -5.82
N LYS A 96 -20.82 29.12 -6.17
CA LYS A 96 -20.27 29.00 -7.52
C LYS A 96 -19.64 27.63 -7.69
N VAL A 97 -19.98 26.97 -8.80
CA VAL A 97 -19.38 25.69 -9.17
C VAL A 97 -17.89 25.87 -9.44
N ARG A 98 -17.07 25.06 -8.77
CA ARG A 98 -15.62 24.96 -8.93
C ARG A 98 -15.20 23.49 -9.05
N ALA A 99 -14.00 23.28 -9.59
CA ALA A 99 -13.39 21.95 -9.55
C ALA A 99 -13.03 21.59 -8.11
N SER A 100 -13.23 20.32 -7.74
CA SER A 100 -12.74 19.79 -6.47
C SER A 100 -11.21 19.85 -6.43
N TYR A 101 -10.62 20.24 -5.30
CA TYR A 101 -9.17 20.19 -5.11
C TYR A 101 -8.69 18.76 -4.88
N LEU A 102 -9.59 17.87 -4.48
CA LEU A 102 -9.29 16.50 -4.10
C LEU A 102 -10.29 15.52 -4.72
N GLU A 103 -9.80 14.62 -5.58
CA GLU A 103 -10.66 13.66 -6.28
C GLU A 103 -11.08 12.48 -5.40
N LYS A 104 -10.22 12.07 -4.46
CA LYS A 104 -10.43 10.91 -3.59
C LYS A 104 -9.92 11.19 -2.19
N ILE A 105 -10.51 10.51 -1.21
CA ILE A 105 -10.03 10.56 0.18
C ILE A 105 -8.56 10.10 0.20
N PRO A 106 -7.65 10.89 0.78
CA PRO A 106 -6.24 10.58 0.75
C PRO A 106 -5.95 9.57 1.85
N THR A 107 -5.66 8.34 1.45
CA THR A 107 -5.26 7.26 2.35
C THR A 107 -3.78 6.95 2.18
N ASP A 108 -3.17 6.35 3.19
CA ASP A 108 -1.86 5.72 3.06
C ASP A 108 -1.96 4.36 2.35
N ALA A 109 -0.82 3.70 2.19
CA ALA A 109 -0.73 2.38 1.56
C ALA A 109 -1.27 1.23 2.44
N TRP A 110 -1.55 1.49 3.72
CA TRP A 110 -2.11 0.53 4.67
C TRP A 110 -3.63 0.70 4.85
N GLY A 111 -4.22 1.66 4.14
CA GLY A 111 -5.66 1.89 4.10
C GLY A 111 -6.17 2.89 5.14
N GLU A 112 -5.29 3.55 5.88
CA GLU A 112 -5.66 4.55 6.88
C GLU A 112 -5.72 5.96 6.24
N PRO A 113 -6.66 6.82 6.65
CA PRO A 113 -6.72 8.20 6.17
C PRO A 113 -5.51 9.00 6.65
N LEU A 114 -4.97 9.85 5.76
CA LEU A 114 -3.90 10.78 6.12
C LEU A 114 -4.42 11.82 7.13
N GLN A 115 -3.58 12.14 8.10
CA GLN A 115 -3.87 13.13 9.13
C GLN A 115 -3.46 14.52 8.68
N TYR A 116 -4.26 15.53 9.04
CA TYR A 116 -4.01 16.92 8.75
C TYR A 116 -4.03 17.73 10.06
N GLN A 117 -3.03 18.58 10.24
CA GLN A 117 -2.97 19.48 11.40
C GLN A 117 -2.53 20.88 10.98
N TYR A 118 -3.39 21.85 11.28
CA TYR A 118 -3.10 23.27 11.13
C TYR A 118 -3.81 24.07 12.24
N PRO A 119 -3.15 25.03 12.91
CA PRO A 119 -1.73 25.36 12.78
C PRO A 119 -0.82 24.21 13.23
N PRO A 120 0.38 24.07 12.65
CA PRO A 120 1.31 23.03 13.06
C PRO A 120 1.76 23.29 14.50
N PRO A 121 2.09 22.23 15.26
CA PRO A 121 2.70 22.36 16.58
C PRO A 121 3.96 23.24 16.53
N GLU A 122 4.15 24.12 17.53
CA GLU A 122 5.25 25.10 17.59
C GLU A 122 6.66 24.48 17.44
N ASN A 123 6.79 23.20 17.81
CA ASN A 123 8.02 22.43 17.77
C ASN A 123 8.35 21.78 16.41
N THR A 124 7.54 22.01 15.37
CA THR A 124 7.72 21.38 14.04
C THR A 124 8.76 22.12 13.18
N GLY A 125 9.13 23.35 13.53
CA GLY A 125 10.07 24.17 12.75
C GLY A 125 9.55 24.62 11.38
N ASN A 126 8.30 24.27 11.05
CA ASN A 126 7.63 24.64 9.81
C ASN A 126 6.57 25.70 10.14
N THR A 127 7.01 26.95 10.28
CA THR A 127 6.12 28.05 10.65
C THR A 127 5.23 28.40 9.45
N GLY A 128 3.95 28.04 9.52
CA GLY A 128 2.93 28.52 8.58
C GLY A 128 2.56 27.59 7.41
N LYS A 129 2.94 26.30 7.45
CA LYS A 129 2.40 25.26 6.56
C LYS A 129 1.70 24.17 7.37
N PRO A 130 0.67 23.52 6.82
CA PRO A 130 0.02 22.40 7.50
C PRO A 130 0.95 21.19 7.63
N LEU A 131 0.77 20.43 8.71
CA LEU A 131 1.43 19.16 8.93
C LEU A 131 0.52 18.04 8.41
N ILE A 132 1.01 17.26 7.46
CA ILE A 132 0.29 16.10 6.89
C ILE A 132 1.12 14.85 7.15
N TYR A 133 0.53 13.81 7.74
CA TYR A 133 1.24 12.60 8.14
C TYR A 133 0.37 11.34 8.11
N SER A 134 1.02 10.18 8.14
CA SER A 134 0.41 8.85 8.30
C SER A 134 1.02 8.15 9.51
N PHE A 135 0.24 7.26 10.15
CA PHE A 135 0.68 6.41 11.25
C PHE A 135 1.47 5.17 10.78
N GLY A 136 1.46 4.89 9.48
CA GLY A 136 2.18 3.76 8.89
C GLY A 136 1.61 2.38 9.30
N PRO A 137 2.39 1.30 9.09
CA PRO A 137 1.93 -0.08 9.31
C PRO A 137 1.62 -0.39 10.77
N ASP A 138 2.36 0.22 11.70
CA ASP A 138 2.28 -0.09 13.12
C ASP A 138 1.09 0.59 13.81
N ARG A 139 0.40 1.51 13.10
CA ARG A 139 -0.78 2.25 13.57
C ARG A 139 -0.59 2.94 14.93
N ALA A 140 0.64 3.05 15.39
CA ALA A 140 1.00 3.65 16.65
C ALA A 140 1.33 5.13 16.44
N ASP A 141 0.88 5.92 17.39
CA ASP A 141 1.19 7.31 17.70
C ASP A 141 2.70 7.51 17.89
N GLY A 142 3.45 7.37 16.79
CA GLY A 142 4.90 7.33 16.80
C GLY A 142 5.51 7.17 15.42
N VAL A 143 5.18 8.09 14.49
CA VAL A 143 5.98 8.50 13.31
C VAL A 143 6.58 7.37 12.45
N MET A 144 6.13 7.26 11.19
CA MET A 144 6.95 7.11 9.95
C MET A 144 5.99 6.86 8.76
N THR A 145 6.19 7.39 7.55
CA THR A 145 7.36 7.15 6.70
C THR A 145 7.69 8.34 5.77
N THR A 146 8.92 8.86 5.84
CA THR A 146 9.77 8.73 4.65
C THR A 146 9.79 9.78 3.54
N SER A 147 8.83 10.68 3.27
CA SER A 147 9.07 11.79 2.29
C SER A 147 9.12 13.12 3.00
N ALA A 148 10.35 13.62 3.15
CA ALA A 148 10.71 15.03 3.24
C ALA A 148 9.55 16.00 3.55
N THR A 149 9.17 16.12 4.83
CA THR A 149 8.97 17.40 5.58
C THR A 149 8.72 17.12 7.08
N SER A 150 9.50 16.24 7.71
CA SER A 150 9.53 16.11 9.18
C SER A 150 10.90 15.55 9.59
N MET A 151 11.96 16.32 9.34
CA MET A 151 13.33 15.90 9.67
C MET A 151 13.73 16.20 11.13
N ASN A 152 12.81 16.68 11.97
CA ASN A 152 13.15 17.20 13.31
C ASN A 152 12.24 16.71 14.46
N TRP A 153 11.25 15.83 14.24
CA TRP A 153 10.44 15.27 15.35
C TRP A 153 11.10 14.04 16.02
N TRP A 154 11.92 13.27 15.32
CA TRP A 154 12.46 12.01 15.86
C TRP A 154 13.38 12.19 17.09
N ASN A 155 14.01 13.35 17.25
CA ASN A 155 15.06 13.55 18.27
C ASN A 155 14.55 13.87 19.69
N ARG A 156 13.23 13.85 19.99
CA ARG A 156 12.70 14.29 21.31
C ARG A 156 11.60 13.44 21.96
N ILE A 157 11.08 12.40 21.33
CA ILE A 157 10.10 11.49 22.01
C ILE A 157 10.82 10.54 23.00
N SER A 158 12.14 10.41 22.89
CA SER A 158 12.97 9.58 23.78
C SER A 158 13.25 10.19 25.17
N ARG A 159 12.63 11.32 25.54
CA ARG A 159 12.74 11.83 26.91
C ARG A 159 11.63 11.20 27.75
N PRO A 160 11.95 10.32 28.72
CA PRO A 160 10.93 9.85 29.65
C PRO A 160 10.30 11.07 30.31
N VAL A 161 8.96 11.13 30.30
CA VAL A 161 8.19 12.22 30.91
C VAL A 161 8.55 12.25 32.38
N GLY A 162 9.43 13.19 32.73
CA GLY A 162 9.87 13.43 34.10
C GLY A 162 8.66 13.87 34.92
N ARG A 163 8.33 13.02 35.90
CA ARG A 163 7.53 13.26 37.11
C ARG A 163 7.15 14.74 37.33
N VAL A 164 5.87 15.04 37.21
CA VAL A 164 5.27 16.32 37.60
C VAL A 164 5.66 16.61 39.06
N SER A 165 6.50 17.62 39.25
CA SER A 165 6.81 18.20 40.55
C SER A 165 5.63 19.07 40.97
N ILE A 166 4.72 18.50 41.75
CA ILE A 166 3.77 19.24 42.58
C ILE A 166 4.57 19.98 43.65
N CYS A 167 4.74 21.29 43.49
CA CYS A 167 5.21 22.16 44.56
C CYS A 167 4.04 22.52 45.47
N GLY A 168 4.19 22.28 46.76
CA GLY A 168 3.54 23.04 47.83
C GLY A 168 4.43 24.18 48.29
#